data_AF-A0A7U6KN02-F1
#
_entry.id   AF-A0A7U6KN02-F1
#
_cell.length_a   1.000
_cell.length_b   1.000
_cell.length_c   1.000
_cell.angle_alpha   90.00
_cell.angle_beta   90.00
_cell.angle_gamma   90.00
#
_symmetry.space_group_name_H-M   'P 1'
#
loop_
_entity.id
_entity.type
_entity.pdbx_description
1 polymer ?
#
loop_
_entity_poly.entity_id
_entity_poly.type
_entity_poly.pdbx_seq_one_letter_code
_entity_poly.pdbx_strand_id
1 'polypeptide(L)'
;MRERYASGISDDTAKQMIDLLNANLANVIDLTLDGKQCHWNLQGTGFIGVHQLLDETSDRILEVSDTIAERIVILGGQPNGLASRVVKESILDDYPTDITEVDQHVRELTSRYKK
;
A
#
# COMPACT_ATOMS: atom_id res chain seq x y z
N MET A 1 22.84 1.10 11.03
CA MET A 1 21.47 0.99 11.57
C MET A 1 21.28 2.14 12.55
N ARG A 2 20.10 2.75 12.62
CA ARG A 2 19.78 3.70 13.70
C ARG A 2 19.67 2.93 15.02
N GLU A 3 19.61 3.65 16.14
CA GLU A 3 19.26 3.05 17.42
C GLU A 3 17.94 2.26 17.28
N ARG A 4 17.95 1.03 17.79
CA ARG A 4 16.85 0.09 17.67
C ARG A 4 16.13 -0.02 19.00
N TYR A 5 14.80 0.11 18.99
CA TYR A 5 13.97 0.02 20.18
C TYR A 5 13.49 -1.42 20.48
N ALA A 6 13.59 -2.32 19.49
CA ALA A 6 13.29 -3.74 19.65
C ALA A 6 14.48 -4.55 20.18
N SER A 7 14.28 -5.32 21.25
CA SER A 7 15.22 -6.32 21.77
C SER A 7 14.82 -7.74 21.36
N GLY A 8 15.70 -8.73 21.55
CA GLY A 8 15.39 -10.14 21.31
C GLY A 8 15.48 -10.65 19.87
N ILE A 9 15.95 -9.82 18.93
CA ILE A 9 16.25 -10.20 17.54
C ILE A 9 17.70 -9.88 17.19
N SER A 10 18.32 -10.66 16.31
CA SER A 10 19.66 -10.37 15.81
C SER A 10 19.64 -9.20 14.83
N ASP A 11 20.80 -8.59 14.59
CA ASP A 11 20.93 -7.48 13.64
C ASP A 11 20.69 -7.92 12.20
N ASP A 12 21.11 -9.14 11.85
CA ASP A 12 20.85 -9.72 10.53
C ASP A 12 19.35 -9.94 10.31
N THR A 13 18.64 -10.46 11.31
CA THR A 13 17.18 -10.62 11.24
C THR A 13 16.49 -9.26 11.16
N ALA A 14 16.90 -8.28 11.97
CA ALA A 14 16.35 -6.94 11.92
C ALA A 14 16.53 -6.30 10.55
N LYS A 15 17.71 -6.45 9.94
CA LYS A 15 17.99 -5.95 8.59
C LYS A 15 17.10 -6.59 7.53
N GLN A 16 16.98 -7.93 7.54
CA GLN A 16 16.09 -8.65 6.62
C GLN A 16 14.63 -8.21 6.78
N MET A 17 14.17 -8.02 8.02
CA MET A 17 12.82 -7.51 8.28
C MET A 17 12.64 -6.08 7.76
N ILE A 18 13.62 -5.19 7.95
CA ILE A 18 13.57 -3.81 7.43
C ILE A 18 13.45 -3.81 5.90
N ASP A 19 14.22 -4.67 5.22
CA ASP A 19 14.19 -4.77 3.76
C ASP A 19 12.81 -5.24 3.27
N LEU A 20 12.27 -6.30 3.90
CA LEU A 20 10.92 -6.82 3.58
C LEU A 20 9.81 -5.81 3.89
N LEU A 21 9.93 -5.08 5.01
CA LEU A 21 8.93 -4.07 5.38
C LEU A 21 8.97 -2.88 4.44
N ASN A 22 10.13 -2.43 3.96
CA ASN A 22 10.20 -1.35 2.98
C ASN A 22 9.62 -1.77 1.62
N ALA A 23 9.87 -3.00 1.17
CA ALA A 23 9.23 -3.52 -0.04
C ALA A 23 7.69 -3.53 0.11
N ASN A 24 7.19 -4.01 1.24
CA ASN A 24 5.75 -3.98 1.50
C ASN A 24 5.19 -2.56 1.69
N LEU A 25 5.96 -1.65 2.29
CA LEU A 25 5.56 -0.25 2.44
C LEU A 25 5.29 0.40 1.09
N ALA A 26 6.15 0.15 0.09
CA ALA A 26 5.92 0.62 -1.28
C ALA A 26 4.61 0.07 -1.84
N ASN A 27 4.38 -1.25 -1.75
CA ASN A 27 3.17 -1.89 -2.26
C ASN A 27 1.88 -1.35 -1.62
N VAL A 28 1.85 -1.15 -0.30
CA VAL A 28 0.63 -0.67 0.38
C VAL A 28 0.35 0.81 0.12
N ILE A 29 1.39 1.63 -0.05
CA ILE A 29 1.21 3.04 -0.45
C ILE A 29 0.63 3.09 -1.87
N ASP A 30 1.20 2.31 -2.79
CA ASP A 30 0.72 2.22 -4.16
C ASP A 30 -0.73 1.73 -4.23
N LEU A 31 -1.05 0.65 -3.50
CA LEU A 31 -2.40 0.11 -3.40
C LEU A 31 -3.41 1.09 -2.80
N THR A 32 -2.98 1.95 -1.88
CA THR A 32 -3.83 3.03 -1.33
C THR A 32 -4.20 4.02 -2.43
N LEU A 33 -3.24 4.40 -3.28
CA LEU A 33 -3.44 5.29 -4.41
C LEU A 33 -4.31 4.64 -5.49
N ASP A 34 -4.12 3.36 -5.78
CA ASP A 34 -4.98 2.58 -6.68
C ASP A 34 -6.44 2.56 -6.19
N GLY A 35 -6.65 2.40 -4.88
CA GLY A 35 -7.97 2.50 -4.26
C GLY A 35 -8.62 3.88 -4.50
N LYS A 36 -7.84 4.97 -4.40
CA LYS A 36 -8.33 6.33 -4.68
C LYS A 36 -8.55 6.58 -6.17
N GLN A 37 -7.67 6.07 -7.03
CA GLN A 37 -7.83 6.12 -8.48
C GLN A 37 -9.13 5.43 -8.92
N CYS A 38 -9.39 4.25 -8.37
CA CYS A 38 -10.65 3.54 -8.52
C CYS A 38 -11.84 4.39 -8.02
N HIS A 39 -11.78 4.87 -6.79
CA HIS A 39 -12.81 5.68 -6.13
C HIS A 39 -13.20 6.96 -6.92
N TRP A 40 -12.24 7.60 -7.59
CA TRP A 40 -12.50 8.81 -8.37
C TRP A 40 -13.12 8.55 -9.74
N ASN A 41 -12.87 7.38 -10.35
CA ASN A 41 -13.19 7.15 -11.77
C ASN A 41 -14.34 6.16 -12.01
N LEU A 42 -14.79 5.42 -10.99
CA LEU A 42 -15.90 4.47 -11.15
C LEU A 42 -17.24 5.16 -11.50
N GLN A 43 -18.05 4.46 -12.29
CA GLN A 43 -19.38 4.86 -12.74
C GLN A 43 -20.29 3.62 -12.85
N GLY A 44 -21.60 3.84 -12.81
CA GLY A 44 -22.61 2.80 -13.03
C GLY A 44 -23.44 2.44 -11.80
N THR A 45 -24.19 1.33 -11.91
CA THR A 45 -25.13 0.89 -10.87
C THR A 45 -24.39 0.55 -9.58
N GLY A 46 -24.86 1.11 -8.45
CA GLY A 46 -24.23 0.92 -7.15
C GLY A 46 -23.06 1.87 -6.86
N PHE A 47 -22.80 2.85 -7.74
CA PHE A 47 -21.74 3.86 -7.61
C PHE A 47 -21.51 4.32 -6.17
N ILE A 48 -22.53 4.90 -5.53
CA ILE A 48 -22.35 5.54 -4.21
C ILE A 48 -21.91 4.54 -3.13
N GLY A 49 -22.43 3.31 -3.15
CA GLY A 49 -22.07 2.29 -2.17
C GLY A 49 -20.63 1.81 -2.36
N VAL A 50 -20.20 1.59 -3.60
CA VAL A 50 -18.83 1.17 -3.89
C VAL A 50 -17.85 2.32 -3.66
N HIS A 51 -18.21 3.53 -4.05
CA HIS A 51 -17.39 4.74 -3.85
C HIS A 51 -17.09 4.96 -2.36
N GLN A 52 -18.09 4.83 -1.48
CA GLN A 52 -17.91 4.94 -0.03
C GLN A 52 -17.09 3.78 0.54
N LEU A 53 -17.35 2.55 0.10
CA LEU A 53 -16.57 1.38 0.51
C LEU A 53 -15.09 1.52 0.16
N LEU A 54 -14.78 2.11 -1.00
CA LEU A 54 -13.40 2.32 -1.44
C LEU A 54 -12.68 3.34 -0.57
N ASP A 55 -13.35 4.39 -0.09
CA ASP A 55 -12.77 5.32 0.89
C ASP A 55 -12.42 4.59 2.19
N GLU A 56 -13.37 3.85 2.77
CA GLU A 56 -13.13 3.08 4.00
C GLU A 56 -11.98 2.06 3.83
N THR A 57 -11.87 1.48 2.64
CA THR A 57 -10.81 0.51 2.34
C THR A 57 -9.45 1.20 2.16
N SER A 58 -9.39 2.30 1.43
CA SER A 58 -8.17 3.10 1.27
C SER A 58 -7.66 3.65 2.60
N ASP A 59 -8.55 4.14 3.47
CA ASP A 59 -8.18 4.64 4.80
C ASP A 59 -7.53 3.53 5.65
N ARG A 60 -8.10 2.31 5.63
CA ARG A 60 -7.52 1.15 6.32
C ARG A 60 -6.14 0.77 5.81
N ILE A 61 -5.92 0.80 4.49
CA ILE A 61 -4.61 0.47 3.90
C ILE A 61 -3.59 1.56 4.27
N LEU A 62 -4.02 2.82 4.30
CA LEU A 62 -3.20 3.94 4.76
C LEU A 62 -2.75 3.75 6.22
N GLU A 63 -3.65 3.34 7.12
CA GLU A 63 -3.30 2.99 8.51
C GLU A 63 -2.28 1.83 8.58
N VAL A 64 -2.41 0.83 7.71
CA VAL A 64 -1.42 -0.27 7.61
C VAL A 64 -0.07 0.26 7.13
N SER A 65 -0.04 1.20 6.18
CA SER A 65 1.21 1.79 5.69
C SER A 65 1.97 2.50 6.82
N ASP A 66 1.26 3.22 7.68
CA ASP A 66 1.83 3.90 8.85
C ASP A 66 2.38 2.87 9.86
N THR A 67 1.60 1.84 10.17
CA THR A 67 2.03 0.72 11.04
C THR A 67 3.32 0.06 10.54
N ILE A 68 3.44 -0.17 9.23
CA ILE A 68 4.65 -0.72 8.61
C ILE A 68 5.82 0.26 8.74
N ALA A 69 5.59 1.54 8.44
CA ALA A 69 6.61 2.57 8.51
C ALA A 69 7.17 2.72 9.93
N GLU A 70 6.31 2.78 10.93
CA GLU A 70 6.70 2.83 12.33
C GLU A 70 7.44 1.56 12.76
N ARG A 71 7.04 0.39 12.27
CA ARG A 71 7.75 -0.86 12.55
C ARG A 71 9.18 -0.84 12.00
N ILE A 72 9.40 -0.27 10.83
CA ILE A 72 10.75 -0.08 10.27
C ILE A 72 11.60 0.78 11.20
N VAL A 73 11.05 1.87 11.73
CA VAL A 73 11.74 2.75 12.69
C VAL A 73 12.07 1.99 13.98
N ILE A 74 11.12 1.24 14.53
CA ILE A 74 11.32 0.43 15.75
C ILE A 74 12.48 -0.56 15.59
N LEU A 75 12.65 -1.11 14.39
CA LEU A 75 13.73 -2.04 14.04
C LEU A 75 15.07 -1.35 13.76
N GLY A 76 15.15 -0.02 13.83
CA GLY A 76 16.37 0.77 13.56
C GLY A 76 16.58 1.08 12.08
N GLY A 77 15.56 0.83 11.24
CA GLY A 77 15.54 1.15 9.82
C GLY A 77 15.04 2.57 9.56
N GLN A 78 14.95 2.91 8.27
CA GLN A 78 14.31 4.15 7.81
C GLN A 78 13.25 3.78 6.78
N PRO A 79 11.96 4.11 7.04
CA PRO A 79 10.91 3.87 6.07
C PRO A 79 11.07 4.80 4.86
N ASN A 80 10.67 4.33 3.68
CA ASN A 80 10.75 5.11 2.45
C ASN A 80 9.42 5.13 1.69
N GLY A 81 8.57 6.10 2.03
CA GLY A 81 7.29 6.34 1.35
C GLY A 81 7.32 7.42 0.27
N LEU A 82 8.49 7.81 -0.24
CA LEU A 82 8.58 8.81 -1.31
C LEU A 82 7.94 8.28 -2.60
N ALA A 83 7.16 9.10 -3.31
CA ALA A 83 6.51 8.69 -4.56
C ALA A 83 7.50 8.09 -5.59
N SER A 84 8.68 8.70 -5.75
CA SER A 84 9.73 8.19 -6.65
C SER A 84 10.29 6.83 -6.25
N ARG A 85 10.12 6.43 -4.99
CA ARG A 85 10.53 5.13 -4.46
C ARG A 85 9.40 4.13 -4.57
N VAL A 86 8.18 4.53 -4.24
CA VAL A 86 6.97 3.72 -4.44
C VAL A 86 6.89 3.23 -5.88
N VAL A 87 6.99 4.14 -6.86
CA VAL A 87 6.97 3.79 -8.30
C VAL A 87 8.09 2.82 -8.70
N LYS A 88 9.24 2.88 -8.03
CA LYS A 88 10.39 2.03 -8.37
C LYS A 88 10.31 0.65 -7.73
N GLU A 89 9.79 0.57 -6.51
CA GLU A 89 9.91 -0.60 -5.64
C GLU A 89 8.58 -1.38 -5.51
N SER A 90 7.44 -0.78 -5.87
CA SER A 90 6.16 -1.48 -5.93
C SER A 90 6.18 -2.58 -6.98
N ILE A 91 5.52 -3.70 -6.68
CA ILE A 91 5.33 -4.81 -7.61
C ILE A 91 4.01 -4.72 -8.39
N LEU A 92 3.20 -3.71 -8.11
CA LEU A 92 1.93 -3.50 -8.79
C LEU A 92 2.19 -2.92 -10.18
N ASP A 93 1.33 -3.29 -11.13
CA ASP A 93 1.34 -2.67 -12.45
C ASP A 93 0.52 -1.38 -12.38
N ASP A 94 0.86 -0.39 -13.21
CA ASP A 94 0.13 0.88 -13.32
C ASP A 94 -1.39 0.63 -13.38
N TYR A 95 -2.16 1.37 -12.58
CA TYR A 95 -3.61 1.26 -12.58
C TYR A 95 -4.18 1.75 -13.93
N PRO A 96 -5.08 0.98 -14.58
CA PRO A 96 -5.66 1.40 -15.85
C PRO A 96 -6.51 2.67 -15.67
N THR A 97 -6.37 3.60 -16.62
CA THR A 97 -7.02 4.92 -16.57
C THR A 97 -8.12 5.10 -17.62
N ASP A 98 -8.40 4.04 -18.38
CA ASP A 98 -9.37 4.00 -19.48
C ASP A 98 -10.63 3.18 -19.15
N ILE A 99 -10.71 2.63 -17.93
CA ILE A 99 -11.90 1.92 -17.42
C ILE A 99 -12.78 2.86 -16.59
N THR A 100 -14.09 2.58 -16.55
CA THR A 100 -15.07 3.37 -15.78
C THR A 100 -16.13 2.51 -15.09
N GLU A 101 -16.46 1.33 -15.62
CA GLU A 101 -17.51 0.49 -15.04
C GLU A 101 -17.11 -0.05 -13.66
N VAL A 102 -18.02 0.02 -12.69
CA VAL A 102 -17.83 -0.50 -11.32
C VAL A 102 -17.24 -1.92 -11.30
N ASP A 103 -17.76 -2.85 -12.12
CA ASP A 103 -17.28 -4.24 -12.14
C ASP A 103 -15.83 -4.35 -12.64
N GLN A 104 -15.43 -3.54 -13.63
CA GLN A 104 -14.06 -3.51 -14.13
C GLN A 104 -13.10 -3.03 -13.04
N HIS A 105 -13.43 -1.91 -12.41
CA HIS A 105 -12.65 -1.33 -11.31
C HIS A 105 -12.49 -2.30 -10.12
N VAL A 106 -13.58 -2.96 -9.71
CA VAL A 106 -13.56 -3.92 -8.61
C VAL A 106 -12.70 -5.14 -8.95
N ARG A 107 -12.78 -5.68 -10.16
CA ARG A 107 -11.92 -6.79 -10.60
C ARG A 107 -10.45 -6.39 -10.60
N GLU A 108 -10.15 -5.20 -11.10
CA GLU A 108 -8.80 -4.68 -11.23
C GLU A 108 -8.15 -4.40 -9.87
N LEU A 109 -8.91 -3.87 -8.92
CA LEU A 109 -8.44 -3.69 -7.55
C LEU A 109 -8.30 -5.05 -6.83
N THR A 110 -9.24 -5.99 -7.06
CA THR A 110 -9.19 -7.34 -6.48
C THR A 110 -7.99 -8.16 -6.96
N SER A 111 -7.54 -7.98 -8.20
CA SER A 111 -6.35 -8.66 -8.70
C SER A 111 -5.07 -8.19 -7.99
N ARG A 112 -4.99 -6.90 -7.64
CA ARG A 112 -3.86 -6.29 -6.90
C ARG A 112 -3.76 -6.78 -5.47
N TYR A 113 -4.89 -6.93 -4.76
CA TYR A 113 -4.90 -7.49 -3.41
C TYR A 113 -4.35 -8.92 -3.30
N LYS A 114 -4.17 -9.62 -4.44
CA LYS A 114 -3.69 -11.01 -4.49
C LYS A 114 -2.21 -11.13 -4.84
N LYS A 115 -1.54 -10.03 -5.18
CA LYS A 115 -0.10 -9.99 -5.41
C LYS A 115 0.63 -9.85 -4.08
#